data_AF-A0AAN8FVN8-F1
#
_entry.id   AF-A0AAN8FVN8-F1
#
_cell.length_a   1.000
_cell.length_b   1.000
_cell.length_c   1.000
_cell.angle_alpha   90.00
_cell.angle_beta   90.00
_cell.angle_gamma   90.00
#
_symmetry.space_group_name_H-M   'P 1'
#
loop_
_entity.id
_entity.type
_entity.pdbx_description
1 polymer ?
#
loop_
_entity_poly.entity_id
_entity_poly.type
_entity_poly.pdbx_seq_one_letter_code
_entity_poly.pdbx_strand_id
1 'polypeptide(L)'
;MGSPALERTNIVVKNASGEHMKIHGKLECKIKLKGAETEGYAYVTSYNSLIGLEWIRANEDMKYHLEMMVAEVKMASTTGIEEELKKTYPEVFEEGLGRCNKEEVAAPSECAPSVLQ
;
A
#
# COMPACT_ATOMS: atom_id res chain seq x y z
N MET A 1 7.23 -1.63 -31.07
CA MET A 1 7.20 -1.45 -29.61
C MET A 1 8.41 -2.19 -29.06
N GLY A 2 9.46 -1.48 -28.63
CA GLY A 2 10.78 -2.05 -28.33
C GLY A 2 11.05 -2.24 -26.84
N SER A 3 12.33 -2.28 -26.48
CA SER A 3 12.83 -2.29 -25.10
C SER A 3 13.46 -0.92 -24.79
N PRO A 4 12.69 0.06 -24.30
CA PRO A 4 13.24 1.39 -23.96
C PRO A 4 14.33 1.26 -22.91
N ALA A 5 15.40 2.02 -23.08
CA ALA A 5 16.48 2.06 -22.10
C ALA A 5 15.96 2.67 -20.79
N LEU A 6 16.24 2.00 -19.67
CA LEU A 6 15.86 2.50 -18.35
C LEU A 6 16.94 3.41 -17.81
N GLU A 7 16.53 4.56 -17.29
CA GLU A 7 17.40 5.41 -16.49
C GLU A 7 17.68 4.75 -15.14
N ARG A 8 18.93 4.83 -14.68
CA ARG A 8 19.29 4.42 -13.32
C ARG A 8 18.56 5.30 -12.31
N THR A 9 18.09 4.68 -11.24
CA THR A 9 17.41 5.36 -10.14
C THR A 9 17.94 4.86 -8.81
N ASN A 10 17.99 5.75 -7.81
CA ASN A 10 18.43 5.48 -6.45
C ASN A 10 17.24 5.44 -5.47
N ILE A 11 16.00 5.37 -5.97
CA ILE A 11 14.84 5.29 -5.11
C ILE A 11 14.81 3.94 -4.37
N VAL A 12 14.33 3.97 -3.14
CA VAL A 12 14.05 2.78 -2.34
C VAL A 12 12.55 2.69 -2.16
N VAL A 13 11.94 1.64 -2.69
CA VAL A 13 10.51 1.37 -2.55
C VAL A 13 10.32 0.24 -1.56
N LYS A 14 9.31 0.36 -0.69
CA LYS A 14 8.94 -0.69 0.26
C LYS A 14 7.55 -1.23 -0.06
N ASN A 15 7.35 -2.54 0.10
CA ASN A 15 6.02 -3.14 0.02
C ASN A 15 5.22 -2.85 1.31
N ALA A 16 3.95 -3.28 1.34
CA ALA A 16 3.08 -3.09 2.50
C ALA A 16 3.61 -3.78 3.78
N SER A 17 4.42 -4.82 3.64
CA SER A 17 5.09 -5.51 4.75
C SER A 17 6.36 -4.79 5.23
N GLY A 18 6.77 -3.71 4.55
CA GLY A 18 7.98 -2.94 4.86
C GLY A 18 9.27 -3.47 4.22
N GLU A 19 9.20 -4.54 3.43
CA GLU A 19 10.36 -5.11 2.74
C GLU A 19 10.74 -4.31 1.50
N HIS A 20 12.02 -4.32 1.17
CA HIS A 20 12.54 -3.58 0.02
C HIS A 20 12.12 -4.23 -1.30
N MET A 21 11.55 -3.43 -2.20
CA MET A 21 11.22 -3.85 -3.55
C MET A 21 12.35 -3.52 -4.52
N LYS A 22 12.69 -4.49 -5.38
CA LYS A 22 13.68 -4.28 -6.44
C LYS A 22 13.11 -3.42 -7.56
N ILE A 23 13.76 -2.30 -7.84
CA ILE A 23 13.48 -1.41 -8.99
C ILE A 23 14.61 -1.55 -10.00
N HIS A 24 14.27 -1.82 -11.27
CA HIS A 24 15.23 -2.01 -12.36
C HIS A 24 15.67 -0.70 -12.99
N GLY A 25 14.85 0.33 -12.86
CA GLY A 25 15.11 1.67 -13.39
C GLY A 25 13.83 2.48 -13.48
N LYS A 26 13.93 3.67 -14.05
CA LYS A 26 12.80 4.53 -14.36
C LYS A 26 12.77 4.86 -15.85
N LEU A 27 11.60 5.20 -16.36
CA LEU A 27 11.44 5.80 -17.68
C LEU A 27 10.49 6.99 -17.58
N GLU A 28 10.76 8.03 -18.35
CA GLU A 28 9.79 9.09 -18.58
C GLU A 28 8.75 8.59 -19.59
N CYS A 29 7.47 8.73 -19.26
CA CYS A 29 6.37 8.26 -20.09
C CYS A 29 5.18 9.21 -20.04
N LYS A 30 4.43 9.24 -21.14
CA LYS A 30 3.08 9.80 -21.17
C LYS A 30 2.09 8.68 -20.88
N ILE A 31 1.20 8.90 -19.93
CA ILE A 31 0.10 7.99 -19.61
C ILE A 31 -1.23 8.63 -19.98
N LYS A 32 -2.13 7.82 -20.53
CA LYS A 32 -3.53 8.16 -20.73
C LYS A 32 -4.40 7.35 -19.79
N LEU A 33 -5.03 8.01 -18.82
CA LEU A 33 -5.92 7.40 -17.84
C LEU A 33 -7.31 8.03 -17.97
N LYS A 34 -8.33 7.21 -18.29
CA LYS A 34 -9.72 7.65 -18.51
C LYS A 34 -9.82 8.94 -19.37
N GLY A 35 -9.07 9.00 -20.45
CA GLY A 35 -9.09 10.15 -21.37
C GLY A 35 -8.20 11.34 -20.97
N ALA A 36 -7.76 11.45 -19.71
CA ALA A 36 -6.77 12.43 -19.30
C ALA A 36 -5.36 11.95 -19.66
N GLU A 37 -4.56 12.83 -20.25
CA GLU A 37 -3.16 12.57 -20.58
C GLU A 37 -2.24 13.35 -19.64
N THR A 38 -1.28 12.64 -19.05
CA THR A 38 -0.29 13.22 -18.14
C THR A 38 1.09 12.64 -18.43
N GLU A 39 2.13 13.36 -18.04
CA GLU A 39 3.53 12.92 -18.20
C GLU A 39 4.16 12.71 -16.82
N GLY A 40 5.07 11.75 -16.72
CA GLY A 40 5.77 11.47 -15.48
C GLY A 40 6.69 10.26 -15.60
N TYR A 41 7.19 9.79 -14.46
CA TYR A 41 8.11 8.67 -14.40
C TYR A 41 7.38 7.38 -14.02
N ALA A 42 7.58 6.32 -14.81
CA ALA A 42 7.26 4.96 -14.41
C ALA A 42 8.51 4.27 -13.85
N TYR A 43 8.36 3.54 -12.75
CA TYR A 43 9.41 2.73 -12.16
C TYR A 43 9.18 1.26 -12.52
N VAL A 44 10.20 0.63 -13.11
CA VAL A 44 10.08 -0.74 -13.59
C VAL A 44 10.46 -1.71 -12.48
N THR A 45 9.58 -2.67 -12.23
CA THR A 45 9.79 -3.73 -11.25
C THR A 45 9.31 -5.06 -11.80
N SER A 46 9.72 -6.17 -11.17
CA SER A 46 9.27 -7.52 -11.52
C SER A 46 7.90 -7.88 -10.93
N TYR A 47 7.34 -7.03 -10.08
CA TYR A 47 6.03 -7.22 -9.45
C TYR A 47 4.90 -6.65 -10.31
N ASN A 48 3.67 -6.74 -9.79
CA ASN A 48 2.47 -6.18 -10.42
C ASN A 48 2.60 -4.69 -10.70
N SER A 49 2.03 -4.26 -11.82
CA SER A 49 1.93 -2.85 -12.19
C SER A 49 0.98 -2.12 -11.24
N LEU A 50 1.46 -1.04 -10.64
CA LEU A 50 0.68 -0.15 -9.80
C LEU A 50 0.65 1.24 -10.42
N ILE A 51 -0.46 1.96 -10.21
CA ILE A 51 -0.58 3.36 -10.58
C ILE A 51 -0.34 4.21 -9.33
N GLY A 52 0.63 5.12 -9.42
CA GLY A 52 0.94 6.05 -8.33
C GLY A 52 -0.18 7.04 -8.07
N LEU A 53 -0.26 7.53 -6.84
CA LEU A 53 -1.28 8.50 -6.42
C LEU A 53 -1.16 9.82 -7.18
N GLU A 54 0.04 10.18 -7.64
CA GLU A 54 0.29 11.34 -8.48
C GLU A 54 -0.50 11.30 -9.79
N TRP A 55 -0.63 10.12 -10.41
CA TRP A 55 -1.40 9.95 -11.64
C TRP A 55 -2.90 9.84 -11.37
N ILE A 56 -3.30 9.20 -10.27
CA ILE A 56 -4.71 9.13 -9.86
C ILE A 56 -5.25 10.52 -9.55
N ARG A 57 -4.49 11.34 -8.81
CA ARG A 57 -4.90 12.70 -8.43
C ARG A 57 -4.92 13.68 -9.61
N ALA A 58 -4.14 13.40 -10.66
CA ALA A 58 -4.11 14.23 -11.85
C ALA A 58 -5.31 14.00 -12.79
N ASN A 59 -6.13 12.97 -12.56
CA ASN A 59 -7.37 12.72 -13.28
C ASN A 59 -8.56 13.00 -12.35
N GLU A 60 -9.41 13.97 -12.70
CA GLU A 60 -10.53 14.40 -11.84
C GLU A 60 -11.53 13.27 -11.55
N ASP A 61 -11.85 12.41 -12.52
CA ASP A 61 -12.76 11.28 -12.29
C ASP A 61 -12.16 10.28 -11.28
N MET A 62 -10.88 9.94 -11.45
CA MET A 62 -10.17 9.00 -10.59
C MET A 62 -9.96 9.58 -9.19
N LYS A 63 -9.65 10.88 -9.10
CA LYS A 63 -9.56 11.64 -7.85
C LYS A 63 -10.90 11.63 -7.12
N TYR A 64 -12.01 11.93 -7.80
CA TYR A 64 -13.34 11.89 -7.22
C TYR A 64 -13.67 10.50 -6.63
N HIS A 65 -13.40 9.43 -7.37
CA HIS A 65 -13.62 8.07 -6.86
C HIS A 65 -12.69 7.73 -5.70
N LEU A 66 -11.43 8.16 -5.72
CA LEU A 66 -10.52 7.99 -4.60
C LEU A 66 -11.04 8.70 -3.35
N GLU A 67 -11.46 9.95 -3.48
CA GLU A 67 -12.02 10.76 -2.37
C GLU A 67 -13.29 10.13 -1.79
N MET A 68 -14.17 9.55 -2.62
CA MET A 68 -15.36 8.83 -2.12
C MET A 68 -15.02 7.51 -1.41
N MET A 69 -13.94 6.83 -1.78
CA MET A 69 -13.53 5.55 -1.17
C MET A 69 -12.71 5.74 0.11
N VAL A 70 -12.04 6.88 0.27
CA VAL A 70 -11.28 7.17 1.48
C VAL A 70 -12.27 7.54 2.58
N ALA A 71 -12.48 6.62 3.53
CA ALA A 71 -13.05 6.99 4.81
C ALA A 71 -12.13 8.06 5.42
N GLU A 72 -12.61 9.30 5.50
CA GLU A 72 -11.86 10.41 6.07
C GLU A 72 -11.55 10.10 7.54
N VAL A 73 -10.35 9.56 7.82
CA VAL A 73 -9.87 9.34 9.18
C VAL A 73 -9.45 10.70 9.71
N LYS A 74 -10.42 11.47 10.21
CA LYS A 74 -10.14 12.63 11.04
C LYS A 74 -9.50 12.10 12.32
N MET A 75 -8.18 12.24 12.45
CA MET A 75 -7.58 12.16 13.77
C MET A 75 -8.09 13.36 14.57
N ALA A 76 -9.17 13.15 15.31
CA ALA A 76 -9.44 14.01 16.46
C ALA A 76 -8.19 13.95 17.36
N SER A 77 -7.85 15.08 17.98
CA SER A 77 -6.74 15.15 18.93
C SER A 77 -6.83 13.97 19.89
N THR A 78 -5.80 13.12 19.88
CA THR A 78 -5.75 11.88 20.68
C THR A 78 -5.64 12.14 22.18
N THR A 79 -5.55 13.42 22.58
CA THR A 79 -5.57 13.86 23.97
C THR A 79 -6.89 13.45 24.63
N GLY A 80 -6.80 12.47 25.54
CA GLY A 80 -7.91 12.00 26.38
C GLY A 80 -8.58 10.71 25.90
N ILE A 81 -8.39 10.29 24.63
CA ILE A 81 -9.01 9.06 24.11
C ILE A 81 -8.48 7.82 24.85
N GLU A 82 -7.18 7.77 25.10
CA GLU A 82 -6.58 6.66 25.85
C GLU A 82 -7.10 6.59 27.29
N GLU A 83 -7.31 7.74 27.92
CA GLU A 83 -7.85 7.83 29.29
C GLU A 83 -9.33 7.43 29.34
N GLU A 84 -10.14 7.88 28.39
CA GLU A 84 -11.54 7.46 28.24
C GLU A 84 -11.66 5.97 27.94
N LEU A 85 -10.80 5.42 27.07
CA LEU A 85 -10.80 4.00 26.75
C LEU A 85 -10.40 3.15 27.96
N LYS A 86 -9.36 3.55 28.70
CA LYS A 86 -8.96 2.87 29.95
C LYS A 86 -10.05 2.91 31.01
N LYS A 87 -10.83 3.99 31.06
CA LYS A 87 -11.96 4.12 31.99
C LYS A 87 -13.18 3.30 31.57
N THR A 88 -13.47 3.25 30.27
CA THR A 88 -14.69 2.62 29.74
C THR A 88 -14.52 1.11 29.55
N TYR A 89 -13.31 0.67 29.23
CA TYR A 89 -12.98 -0.74 28.94
C TYR A 89 -11.71 -1.18 29.68
N PRO A 90 -11.68 -1.10 31.03
CA PRO A 90 -10.50 -1.47 31.82
C PRO A 90 -10.03 -2.91 31.54
N GLU A 91 -10.96 -3.83 31.26
CA GLU A 91 -10.68 -5.23 30.94
C GLU A 91 -9.80 -5.40 29.70
N VAL A 92 -9.89 -4.51 28.71
CA VAL A 92 -9.08 -4.58 27.48
C VAL A 92 -7.60 -4.27 27.78
N PHE A 93 -7.32 -3.58 28.88
CA PHE A 93 -5.98 -3.19 29.31
C PHE A 93 -5.44 -4.04 30.47
N GLU A 94 -6.18 -5.04 30.93
CA GLU A 94 -5.71 -5.98 31.95
C GLU A 94 -4.57 -6.87 31.41
N GLU A 95 -3.63 -7.23 32.28
CA GLU A 95 -2.55 -8.15 31.93
C GLU A 95 -3.12 -9.51 31.50
N GLY A 96 -2.98 -9.83 30.21
CA GLY A 96 -3.43 -11.09 29.62
C GLY A 96 -4.37 -10.91 28.43
N LEU A 97 -5.01 -9.74 28.29
CA LEU A 97 -5.76 -9.36 27.09
C LEU A 97 -4.87 -8.45 26.23
N GLY A 98 -4.75 -8.76 24.93
CA GLY A 98 -3.96 -7.95 23.98
C GLY A 98 -2.57 -8.47 23.63
N ARG A 99 -2.15 -9.63 24.13
CA ARG A 99 -1.01 -10.36 23.54
C ARG A 99 -1.40 -11.82 23.32
N CYS A 100 -1.78 -12.17 22.09
CA CYS A 100 -1.70 -13.56 21.66
C CYS A 100 -0.24 -13.99 21.71
N ASN A 101 0.19 -14.57 22.84
CA ASN A 101 1.51 -15.19 22.99
C ASN A 101 1.50 -16.64 22.49
N LYS A 102 0.36 -17.11 21.98
CA LYS A 102 0.22 -18.44 21.37
C LYS A 102 0.37 -18.28 19.86
N GLU A 103 1.61 -18.41 19.42
CA GLU A 103 1.87 -18.84 18.04
C GLU A 103 1.63 -20.36 18.01
N GLU A 104 0.45 -20.80 17.59
CA GLU A 104 0.30 -22.17 17.09
C GLU A 104 0.62 -22.12 15.59
N VAL A 105 1.90 -22.29 15.27
CA VAL A 105 2.30 -22.67 13.91
C VAL A 105 2.03 -24.17 13.77
N ALA A 106 0.79 -24.50 13.44
CA ALA A 106 0.55 -25.70 12.65
C ALA A 106 0.50 -25.22 11.19
N ALA A 107 1.61 -25.39 10.47
CA ALA A 107 1.58 -25.28 9.01
C ALA A 107 0.79 -26.49 8.48
N PRO A 108 -0.42 -26.35 7.92
CA PRO A 108 -0.94 -27.40 7.07
C PRO A 108 0.00 -27.50 5.87
N SER A 109 0.60 -28.67 5.67
CA SER A 109 1.51 -29.03 4.59
C SER A 109 0.85 -29.04 3.20
N GLU A 110 -0.23 -28.31 2.99
CA GLU A 110 -1.07 -28.37 1.77
C GLU A 110 -1.39 -27.00 1.15
N CYS A 111 -0.62 -25.95 1.46
CA CYS A 111 -0.62 -24.74 0.62
C CYS A 111 0.62 -24.71 -0.27
N ALA A 112 0.78 -25.75 -1.10
CA ALA A 112 1.59 -25.63 -2.30
C ALA A 112 0.82 -24.75 -3.30
N PRO A 113 1.40 -23.67 -3.85
CA PRO A 113 0.74 -22.93 -4.91
C PRO A 113 0.64 -23.84 -6.14
N SER A 114 -0.58 -24.23 -6.47
CA SER A 114 -0.89 -24.83 -7.77
C SER A 114 -0.47 -23.86 -8.86
N VAL A 115 0.62 -24.22 -9.54
CA VAL A 115 1.03 -23.63 -10.81
C VAL A 115 -0.09 -23.90 -11.81
N LEU A 116 -0.81 -22.86 -12.23
CA LEU A 116 -1.64 -22.93 -13.43
C LEU A 116 -0.71 -22.78 -14.63
N GLN A 117 -0.52 -23.90 -15.36
CA GLN A 117 -0.13 -23.89 -16.77
C GLN A 117 -1.29 -23.37 -17.63
#